data_AF-A0A5B1BHQ2-F1
#
_entry.id   AF-A0A5B1BHQ2-F1
#
_cell.length_a   1.000
_cell.length_b   1.000
_cell.length_c   1.000
_cell.angle_alpha   90.00
_cell.angle_beta   90.00
_cell.angle_gamma   90.00
#
_symmetry.space_group_name_H-M   'P 1'
#
loop_
_entity.id
_entity.type
_entity.pdbx_description
1 polymer ?
#
loop_
_entity_poly.entity_id
_entity_poly.type
_entity_poly.pdbx_seq_one_letter_code
_entity_poly.pdbx_strand_id
1 'polypeptide(L)'
;MRLFKTIILIICSITVIHFSISCERDDICAENAATTPFLIIKFIDDVTATDTKRPNELQIGAEGSDTVINFETNLDSIMIPLKTDASLTNFRFTIDSDTTDDATIPNVDMLSFQYSPQEEYVSSACGFRVIYNGLTNSLTPEEGGENWIKRISILEQNIINETNAHVLIFH
;
A
#
# COMPACT_ATOMS: atom_id res chain seq x y z
N MET A 1 19.45 -67.02 5.37
CA MET A 1 19.46 -65.87 6.31
C MET A 1 20.23 -64.66 5.81
N ARG A 2 21.47 -64.79 5.30
CA ARG A 2 22.25 -63.64 4.78
C ARG A 2 21.61 -62.97 3.55
N LEU A 3 21.19 -63.77 2.56
CA LEU A 3 20.54 -63.28 1.33
C LEU A 3 19.25 -62.48 1.61
N PHE A 4 18.43 -62.95 2.55
CA PHE A 4 17.18 -62.29 2.95
C PHE A 4 17.42 -60.94 3.63
N LYS A 5 18.48 -60.83 4.46
CA LYS A 5 18.91 -59.56 5.06
C LYS A 5 19.41 -58.57 4.00
N THR A 6 20.15 -59.03 2.99
CA THR A 6 20.64 -58.18 1.90
C THR A 6 19.49 -57.67 1.03
N ILE A 7 18.49 -58.51 0.74
CA ILE A 7 17.29 -58.13 -0.01
C ILE A 7 16.48 -57.07 0.75
N ILE A 8 16.28 -57.24 2.06
CA ILE A 8 15.58 -56.25 2.90
C ILE A 8 16.33 -54.91 2.91
N LEU A 9 17.66 -54.92 3.00
CA LEU A 9 18.49 -53.71 2.96
C LEU A 9 18.35 -52.96 1.62
N ILE A 10 18.32 -53.69 0.50
CA ILE A 10 18.13 -53.10 -0.83
C ILE A 10 16.74 -52.49 -0.97
N ILE A 11 15.68 -53.20 -0.54
CA ILE A 11 14.31 -52.69 -0.59
C ILE A 11 14.18 -51.41 0.26
N CYS A 12 14.75 -51.40 1.47
CA CYS A 12 14.70 -50.25 2.36
C CYS A 12 15.43 -49.02 1.77
N SER A 13 16.59 -49.25 1.12
CA SER A 13 17.34 -48.21 0.42
C SER A 13 16.53 -47.61 -0.75
N ILE A 14 15.90 -48.46 -1.57
CA ILE A 14 15.08 -48.02 -2.71
C ILE A 14 13.87 -47.21 -2.24
N THR A 15 13.22 -47.60 -1.13
CA THR A 15 12.08 -46.84 -0.59
C THR A 15 12.48 -45.46 -0.06
N VAL A 16 13.67 -45.32 0.55
CA VAL A 16 14.18 -44.02 1.03
C VAL A 16 14.51 -43.09 -0.13
N ILE A 17 15.04 -43.64 -1.23
CA ILE A 17 15.31 -42.87 -2.45
C ILE A 17 14.00 -42.39 -3.09
N HIS A 18 12.98 -43.24 -3.21
CA HIS A 18 11.68 -42.85 -3.78
C HIS A 18 10.95 -41.76 -2.96
N PHE A 19 11.01 -41.82 -1.63
CA PHE A 19 10.43 -40.78 -0.78
C PHE A 19 11.16 -39.43 -0.92
N SER A 20 12.48 -39.45 -1.14
CA SER A 20 13.28 -38.23 -1.33
C SER A 20 13.03 -37.53 -2.67
N ILE A 21 12.57 -38.25 -3.70
CA ILE A 21 12.28 -37.69 -5.04
C ILE A 21 10.92 -36.97 -5.08
N SER A 22 10.03 -37.27 -4.13
CA SER A 22 8.69 -36.66 -4.06
C SER A 22 8.65 -35.36 -3.24
N CYS A 23 9.81 -34.77 -2.93
CA CYS A 23 9.90 -33.46 -2.30
C CYS A 23 9.73 -32.38 -3.38
N GLU A 24 8.48 -32.03 -3.68
CA GLU A 24 8.15 -30.85 -4.46
C GLU A 24 8.44 -29.60 -3.61
N ARG A 25 9.06 -28.59 -4.23
CA ARG A 25 9.22 -27.29 -3.57
C ARG A 25 7.84 -26.66 -3.54
N ASP A 26 7.27 -26.53 -2.33
CA ASP A 26 5.98 -25.89 -2.14
C ASP A 26 6.04 -24.45 -2.69
N ASP A 27 5.33 -24.18 -3.79
CA ASP A 27 5.29 -22.88 -4.49
C ASP A 27 4.37 -21.89 -3.74
N ILE A 28 4.51 -21.85 -2.42
CA ILE A 28 3.78 -20.93 -1.55
C ILE A 28 4.65 -19.72 -1.22
N CYS A 29 4.09 -18.54 -1.38
CA CYS A 29 4.77 -17.31 -1.00
C CYS A 29 4.88 -17.23 0.53
N ALA A 30 6.04 -16.80 1.05
CA ALA A 30 6.23 -16.63 2.49
C ALA A 30 5.33 -15.49 3.01
N GLU A 31 4.80 -15.61 4.22
CA GLU A 31 3.89 -14.61 4.81
C GLU A 31 4.51 -13.21 4.93
N ASN A 32 5.84 -13.13 5.02
CA ASN A 32 6.61 -11.88 5.12
C ASN A 32 7.29 -11.50 3.80
N ALA A 33 6.87 -12.08 2.67
CA ALA A 33 7.39 -11.70 1.37
C ALA A 33 7.07 -10.24 1.07
N ALA A 34 8.01 -9.58 0.40
CA ALA A 34 7.85 -8.19 0.04
C ALA A 34 6.71 -8.01 -0.99
N THR A 35 5.75 -7.15 -0.68
CA THR A 35 4.61 -6.83 -1.55
C THR A 35 4.76 -5.43 -2.16
N THR A 36 3.90 -5.11 -3.13
CA THR A 36 3.74 -3.74 -3.64
C THR A 36 3.24 -2.86 -2.49
N PRO A 37 3.97 -1.80 -2.11
CA PRO A 37 3.65 -1.02 -0.93
C PRO A 37 2.49 -0.05 -1.17
N PHE A 38 1.70 0.20 -0.14
CA PHE A 38 0.77 1.32 -0.09
C PHE A 38 1.49 2.64 0.25
N LEU A 39 0.96 3.76 -0.24
CA LEU A 39 1.39 5.08 0.17
C LEU A 39 0.84 5.39 1.57
N ILE A 40 1.73 5.43 2.56
CA ILE A 40 1.40 5.86 3.92
C ILE A 40 1.40 7.39 4.02
N ILE A 41 0.24 7.96 4.37
CA ILE A 41 0.04 9.39 4.60
C ILE A 41 -0.28 9.61 6.08
N LYS A 42 0.33 10.63 6.69
CA LYS A 42 0.06 11.05 8.07
C LYS A 42 -0.44 12.49 8.11
N PHE A 43 -1.44 12.74 8.93
CA PHE A 43 -2.07 14.05 9.06
C PHE A 43 -1.54 14.80 10.28
N ILE A 44 -1.11 16.04 10.06
CA ILE A 44 -0.44 16.89 11.04
C ILE A 44 -1.21 18.21 11.17
N ASP A 45 -1.27 18.75 12.38
CA ASP A 45 -1.82 20.08 12.64
C ASP A 45 -0.96 21.16 11.96
N ASP A 46 -1.56 22.00 11.11
CA ASP A 46 -0.84 23.06 10.40
C ASP A 46 -0.28 24.16 11.32
N VAL A 47 -0.90 24.38 12.49
CA VAL A 47 -0.52 25.44 13.44
C VAL A 47 0.68 24.98 14.29
N THR A 48 0.62 23.77 14.86
CA THR A 48 1.70 23.24 15.71
C THR A 48 2.84 22.63 14.90
N ALA A 49 2.55 22.14 13.69
CA ALA A 49 3.46 21.46 12.76
C ALA A 49 4.13 20.18 13.28
N THR A 50 3.82 19.73 14.52
CA THR A 50 4.38 18.53 15.13
C THR A 50 3.32 17.55 15.61
N ASP A 51 2.14 18.05 16.00
CA ASP A 51 1.11 17.24 16.61
C ASP A 51 0.24 16.60 15.52
N THR A 52 -0.20 15.36 15.76
CA THR A 52 -1.14 14.71 14.85
C THR A 52 -2.52 15.34 14.97
N LYS A 53 -3.17 15.57 13.84
CA LYS A 53 -4.54 16.07 13.78
C LYS A 53 -5.30 15.24 12.78
N ARG A 54 -6.41 14.65 13.24
CA ARG A 54 -7.24 13.79 12.40
C ARG A 54 -8.16 14.67 11.55
N PRO A 55 -8.22 14.48 10.23
CA PRO A 55 -9.25 15.10 9.40
C PRO A 55 -10.63 14.60 9.84
N ASN A 56 -11.65 15.46 9.72
CA ASN A 56 -13.01 15.09 10.07
C ASN A 56 -13.67 14.35 8.89
N GLU A 57 -14.21 13.16 9.13
CA GLU A 57 -15.01 12.38 8.17
C GLU A 57 -14.32 12.27 6.81
N LEU A 58 -13.06 11.84 6.83
CA LEU A 58 -12.24 11.75 5.64
C LEU A 58 -12.77 10.68 4.68
N GLN A 59 -13.00 11.11 3.45
CA GLN A 59 -13.32 10.26 2.31
C GLN A 59 -12.28 10.46 1.22
N ILE A 60 -11.77 9.35 0.66
CA ILE A 60 -10.80 9.37 -0.44
C ILE A 60 -11.34 8.60 -1.64
N GLY A 61 -11.40 9.25 -2.79
CA GLY A 61 -11.70 8.62 -4.08
C GLY A 61 -10.52 8.71 -5.02
N ALA A 62 -10.20 7.64 -5.75
CA ALA A 62 -9.23 7.70 -6.85
C ALA A 62 -9.95 8.10 -8.16
N GLU A 63 -9.35 9.00 -8.94
CA GLU A 63 -9.93 9.41 -10.21
C GLU A 63 -9.97 8.25 -11.22
N GLY A 64 -11.15 8.03 -11.81
CA GLY A 64 -11.42 6.92 -12.72
C GLY A 64 -11.74 5.58 -12.02
N SER A 65 -11.97 5.59 -10.70
CA SER A 65 -12.41 4.45 -9.92
C SER A 65 -13.75 4.77 -9.24
N ASP A 66 -14.71 3.85 -9.32
CA ASP A 66 -15.96 3.95 -8.54
C ASP A 66 -15.76 3.60 -7.06
N THR A 67 -14.60 3.02 -6.72
CA THR A 67 -14.22 2.70 -5.34
C THR A 67 -13.86 3.98 -4.58
N VAL A 68 -14.65 4.24 -3.56
CA VAL A 68 -14.41 5.25 -2.54
C VAL A 68 -14.00 4.57 -1.25
N ILE A 69 -12.94 5.05 -0.62
CA ILE A 69 -12.52 4.62 0.71
C ILE A 69 -13.08 5.61 1.72
N ASN A 70 -14.08 5.16 2.48
CA ASN A 70 -14.62 5.91 3.60
C ASN A 70 -13.87 5.50 4.87
N PHE A 71 -13.26 6.46 5.54
CA PHE A 71 -12.65 6.22 6.84
C PHE A 71 -13.69 6.54 7.92
N GLU A 72 -14.51 5.55 8.28
CA GLU A 72 -15.60 5.67 9.29
C GLU A 72 -15.10 6.11 10.68
N THR A 73 -13.80 5.99 10.92
CA THR A 73 -13.14 6.54 12.10
C THR A 73 -12.11 7.56 11.66
N ASN A 74 -12.11 8.74 12.29
CA ASN A 74 -11.08 9.75 12.05
C ASN A 74 -9.70 9.17 12.44
N LEU A 75 -8.91 8.79 11.42
CA LEU A 75 -7.55 8.28 11.57
C LEU A 75 -6.53 9.40 11.38
N ASP A 76 -5.40 9.33 12.09
CA ASP A 76 -4.28 10.25 11.92
C ASP A 76 -3.26 9.76 10.88
N SER A 77 -3.40 8.53 10.40
CA SER A 77 -2.68 8.00 9.25
C SER A 77 -3.54 7.05 8.42
N ILE A 78 -3.21 6.95 7.14
CA ILE A 78 -3.91 6.10 6.16
C ILE A 78 -2.91 5.46 5.20
N MET A 79 -3.36 4.39 4.55
CA MET A 79 -2.66 3.68 3.49
C MET A 79 -3.52 3.69 2.24
N ILE A 80 -3.01 4.22 1.13
CA ILE A 80 -3.72 4.27 -0.16
C ILE A 80 -2.88 3.68 -1.30
N PRO A 81 -3.48 2.93 -2.23
CA PRO A 81 -2.74 2.30 -3.33
C PRO A 81 -2.41 3.31 -4.43
N LEU A 82 -1.20 3.25 -4.97
CA LEU A 82 -0.85 3.95 -6.21
C LEU A 82 -1.10 3.03 -7.42
N LYS A 83 -1.35 3.61 -8.60
CA LYS A 83 -1.44 2.86 -9.85
C LYS A 83 -0.09 2.25 -10.19
N THR A 84 -0.07 0.94 -10.45
CA THR A 84 1.14 0.18 -10.80
C THR A 84 1.51 0.30 -12.28
N ASP A 85 0.55 0.66 -13.13
CA ASP A 85 0.63 0.71 -14.59
C ASP A 85 0.66 2.15 -15.15
N ALA A 86 0.73 3.15 -14.27
CA ALA A 86 0.78 4.55 -14.63
C ALA A 86 1.81 5.32 -13.79
N SER A 87 2.25 6.46 -14.29
CA SER A 87 3.18 7.36 -13.59
C SER A 87 2.48 8.44 -12.75
N LEU A 88 1.15 8.43 -12.70
CA LEU A 88 0.32 9.43 -12.06
C LEU A 88 -0.91 8.76 -11.42
N THR A 89 -1.17 9.08 -10.14
CA THR A 89 -2.43 8.76 -9.47
C THR A 89 -3.05 10.03 -8.91
N ASN A 90 -4.30 10.29 -9.28
CA ASN A 90 -5.07 11.44 -8.82
C ASN A 90 -6.08 10.97 -7.77
N PHE A 91 -6.15 11.68 -6.66
CA PHE A 91 -7.08 11.43 -5.58
C PHE A 91 -7.92 12.66 -5.29
N ARG A 92 -9.16 12.42 -4.87
CA ARG A 92 -10.08 13.37 -4.29
C ARG A 92 -10.11 13.15 -2.78
N PHE A 93 -9.65 14.12 -2.02
CA PHE A 93 -9.62 14.14 -0.56
C PHE A 93 -10.76 15.02 -0.05
N THR A 94 -11.77 14.40 0.55
CA THR A 94 -12.98 15.09 1.04
C THR A 94 -13.02 15.01 2.55
N ILE A 95 -13.16 16.14 3.23
CA ILE A 95 -13.51 16.21 4.66
C ILE A 95 -14.94 16.65 4.83
N ASP A 96 -15.50 16.41 6.02
CA ASP A 96 -16.88 16.73 6.35
C ASP A 96 -17.84 16.07 5.34
N SER A 97 -17.56 14.81 5.01
CA SER A 97 -18.23 14.06 3.96
C SER A 97 -19.62 13.54 4.36
N ASP A 98 -19.94 13.52 5.67
CA ASP A 98 -21.27 13.17 6.13
C ASP A 98 -22.25 14.32 5.85
N THR A 99 -23.07 14.11 4.84
CA THR A 99 -24.12 15.06 4.40
C THR A 99 -25.50 14.69 4.95
N THR A 100 -25.58 13.83 5.97
CA THR A 100 -26.87 13.50 6.61
C THR A 100 -27.48 14.67 7.37
N ASP A 101 -26.68 15.67 7.76
CA ASP A 101 -27.13 16.98 8.25
C ASP A 101 -26.90 18.04 7.15
N ASP A 102 -27.98 18.65 6.66
CA ASP A 102 -27.97 19.67 5.57
C ASP A 102 -27.13 20.92 5.90
N ALA A 103 -26.58 21.03 7.12
CA ALA A 103 -25.72 22.11 7.58
C ALA A 103 -24.25 21.96 7.17
N THR A 104 -23.79 20.76 6.80
CA THR A 104 -22.38 20.47 6.53
C THR A 104 -22.10 20.48 5.03
N ILE A 105 -21.18 21.34 4.58
CA ILE A 105 -20.72 21.40 3.20
C ILE A 105 -19.37 20.68 3.12
N PRO A 106 -19.26 19.56 2.37
CA PRO A 106 -18.00 18.86 2.20
C PRO A 106 -16.93 19.76 1.56
N ASN A 107 -15.70 19.72 2.07
CA ASN A 107 -14.57 20.42 1.48
C ASN A 107 -13.68 19.42 0.74
N VAL A 108 -13.40 19.69 -0.55
CA VAL A 108 -12.83 18.72 -1.47
C VAL A 108 -11.54 19.25 -2.09
N ASP A 109 -10.44 18.55 -1.83
CA ASP A 109 -9.13 18.83 -2.42
C ASP A 109 -8.72 17.75 -3.42
N MET A 110 -8.14 18.16 -4.55
CA MET A 110 -7.58 17.24 -5.55
C MET A 110 -6.07 17.13 -5.39
N LEU A 111 -5.59 15.95 -5.02
CA LEU A 111 -4.18 15.66 -4.80
C LEU A 111 -3.68 14.63 -5.81
N SER A 112 -2.67 15.02 -6.59
CA SER A 112 -2.06 14.16 -7.59
C SER A 112 -0.64 13.77 -7.16
N PHE A 113 -0.33 12.47 -7.27
CA PHE A 113 1.01 11.93 -7.01
C PHE A 113 1.64 11.44 -8.31
N GLN A 114 2.81 11.97 -8.64
CA GLN A 114 3.60 11.59 -9.81
C GLN A 114 4.86 10.84 -9.36
N TYR A 115 5.15 9.72 -10.03
CA TYR A 115 6.22 8.78 -9.67
C TYR A 115 6.61 7.90 -10.87
N SER A 116 7.67 7.12 -10.71
CA SER A 116 8.10 6.11 -11.68
C SER A 116 7.93 4.70 -11.09
N PRO A 117 6.93 3.91 -11.54
CA PRO A 117 6.79 2.52 -11.11
C PRO A 117 7.94 1.66 -11.66
N GLN A 118 8.42 0.73 -10.85
CA GLN A 118 9.46 -0.24 -11.22
C GLN A 118 9.09 -1.63 -10.69
N GLU A 119 9.07 -2.62 -11.57
CA GLU A 119 8.90 -4.02 -11.19
C GLU A 119 10.17 -4.58 -10.53
N GLU A 120 10.00 -5.31 -9.43
CA GLU A 120 11.05 -6.02 -8.71
C GLU A 120 10.63 -7.48 -8.53
N TYR A 121 11.49 -8.39 -8.97
CA TYR A 121 11.27 -9.82 -8.79
C TYR A 121 11.48 -10.22 -7.33
N VAL A 122 10.49 -10.90 -6.74
CA VAL A 122 10.51 -11.34 -5.35
C VAL A 122 10.99 -12.80 -5.26
N SER A 123 10.28 -13.73 -5.91
CA SER A 123 10.63 -15.15 -5.95
C SER A 123 9.80 -15.88 -7.00
N SER A 124 10.09 -17.17 -7.24
CA SER A 124 9.30 -17.97 -8.19
C SER A 124 7.87 -18.16 -7.72
N ALA A 125 7.66 -18.25 -6.40
CA ALA A 125 6.35 -18.41 -5.79
C ALA A 125 5.58 -17.07 -5.65
N CYS A 126 6.29 -15.95 -5.48
CA CYS A 126 5.68 -14.65 -5.23
C CYS A 126 5.62 -13.74 -6.47
N GLY A 127 6.33 -14.07 -7.54
CA GLY A 127 6.36 -13.27 -8.77
C GLY A 127 7.07 -11.93 -8.59
N PHE A 128 6.43 -10.87 -9.07
CA PHE A 128 6.94 -9.50 -9.06
C PHE A 128 6.08 -8.60 -8.17
N ARG A 129 6.74 -7.61 -7.57
CA ARG A 129 6.09 -6.45 -6.93
C ARG A 129 6.44 -5.17 -7.66
N VAL A 130 5.69 -4.10 -7.43
CA VAL A 130 6.02 -2.78 -7.96
C VAL A 130 6.47 -1.88 -6.81
N ILE A 131 7.58 -1.18 -7.00
CA ILE A 131 8.02 -0.08 -6.13
C ILE A 131 7.89 1.24 -6.89
N TYR A 132 7.80 2.35 -6.16
CA TYR A 132 7.58 3.67 -6.77
C TYR A 132 8.74 4.60 -6.45
N ASN A 133 9.41 5.14 -7.49
CA ASN A 133 10.57 6.01 -7.33
C ASN A 133 10.23 7.46 -7.67
N GLY A 134 10.88 8.40 -6.96
CA GLY A 134 10.80 9.83 -7.27
C GLY A 134 9.41 10.43 -7.07
N LEU A 135 8.74 10.06 -5.97
CA LEU A 135 7.43 10.60 -5.61
C LEU A 135 7.47 12.13 -5.54
N THR A 136 6.53 12.74 -6.22
CA THR A 136 6.22 14.17 -6.19
C THR A 136 4.71 14.35 -6.06
N ASN A 137 4.28 15.51 -5.59
CA ASN A 137 2.87 15.81 -5.39
C ASN A 137 2.48 17.14 -6.04
N SER A 138 1.21 17.28 -6.37
CA SER A 138 0.60 18.56 -6.74
C SER A 138 -0.81 18.62 -6.20
N LEU A 139 -1.12 19.74 -5.54
CA LEU A 139 -2.44 20.06 -5.02
C LEU A 139 -3.12 21.00 -6.01
N THR A 140 -4.26 20.58 -6.56
CA THR A 140 -5.09 21.43 -7.41
C THR A 140 -6.16 22.07 -6.54
N PRO A 141 -6.25 23.41 -6.51
CA PRO A 141 -7.28 24.09 -5.74
C PRO A 141 -8.69 23.76 -6.24
N GLU A 142 -9.65 23.70 -5.32
CA GLU A 142 -11.07 23.61 -5.68
C GLU A 142 -11.51 24.89 -6.41
N GLU A 143 -12.32 24.75 -7.47
CA GLU A 143 -12.90 25.92 -8.15
C GLU A 143 -13.92 26.60 -7.23
N GLY A 144 -13.50 27.71 -6.60
CA GLY A 144 -14.38 28.57 -5.79
C GLY A 144 -14.40 28.28 -4.28
N GLY A 145 -13.55 27.35 -3.80
CA GLY A 145 -13.38 27.01 -2.38
C GLY A 145 -11.99 27.35 -1.83
N GLU A 146 -11.83 27.28 -0.50
CA GLU A 146 -10.53 27.30 0.16
C GLU A 146 -10.07 25.86 0.45
N ASN A 147 -8.88 25.49 -0.02
CA ASN A 147 -8.31 24.17 0.26
C ASN A 147 -8.18 23.93 1.76
N TRP A 148 -8.62 22.77 2.23
CA TRP A 148 -8.43 22.36 3.61
C TRP A 148 -6.99 21.87 3.86
N ILE A 149 -6.37 21.26 2.85
CA ILE A 149 -4.95 20.92 2.85
C ILE A 149 -4.13 22.20 2.68
N LYS A 150 -3.34 22.55 3.70
CA LYS A 150 -2.51 23.75 3.73
C LYS A 150 -1.12 23.51 3.18
N ARG A 151 -0.55 22.33 3.46
CA ARG A 151 0.80 21.97 3.03
C ARG A 151 0.98 20.46 2.92
N ILE A 152 1.88 20.05 2.04
CA ILE A 152 2.27 18.66 1.84
C ILE A 152 3.79 18.56 1.93
N SER A 153 4.29 17.57 2.65
CA SER A 153 5.72 17.27 2.75
C SER A 153 5.97 15.80 2.43
N ILE A 154 6.92 15.53 1.53
CA ILE A 154 7.35 14.17 1.18
C ILE A 154 8.56 13.85 2.06
N LEU A 155 8.40 12.85 2.93
CA LEU A 155 9.48 12.34 3.78
C LEU A 155 10.33 11.31 3.03
N GLU A 156 9.68 10.46 2.25
CA GLU A 156 10.32 9.41 1.46
C GLU A 156 9.87 9.51 0.00
N GLN A 157 10.82 9.78 -0.90
CA GLN A 157 10.52 9.85 -2.34
C GLN A 157 10.45 8.46 -2.99
N ASN A 158 11.02 7.44 -2.37
CA ASN A 158 11.02 6.08 -2.87
C ASN A 158 10.16 5.20 -1.96
N ILE A 159 9.05 4.70 -2.49
CA ILE A 159 8.05 3.90 -1.78
C ILE A 159 8.38 2.44 -2.04
N ILE A 160 9.10 1.82 -1.11
CA ILE A 160 9.63 0.44 -1.25
C ILE A 160 9.11 -0.52 -0.18
N ASN A 161 8.51 0.01 0.89
CA ASN A 161 7.91 -0.75 2.00
C ASN A 161 6.92 0.15 2.78
N GLU A 162 6.35 -0.37 3.86
CA GLU A 162 5.29 0.28 4.65
C GLU A 162 5.75 0.56 6.10
N THR A 163 7.05 0.78 6.32
CA THR A 163 7.62 0.93 7.67
C THR A 163 7.35 2.32 8.25
N ASN A 164 7.47 3.37 7.43
CA ASN A 164 7.34 4.76 7.86
C ASN A 164 6.29 5.51 7.02
N ALA A 165 5.84 6.66 7.53
CA ALA A 165 5.04 7.57 6.73
C ALA A 165 5.87 8.15 5.58
N HIS A 166 5.29 8.14 4.38
CA HIS A 166 5.96 8.68 3.18
C HIS A 166 5.60 10.15 2.96
N VAL A 167 4.37 10.52 3.31
CA VAL A 167 3.82 11.87 3.09
C VAL A 167 3.19 12.40 4.38
N LEU A 168 3.45 13.67 4.66
CA LEU A 168 2.73 14.45 5.66
C LEU A 168 1.78 15.43 4.98
N ILE A 169 0.54 15.45 5.43
CA ILE A 169 -0.47 16.44 5.04
C ILE A 169 -0.78 17.32 6.24
N PHE A 170 -0.67 18.63 6.08
CA PHE A 170 -0.93 19.62 7.11
C PHE A 170 -2.27 20.29 6.88
N HIS A 171 -3.10 20.36 7.93
CA HIS A 171 -4.44 20.96 7.91
C HIS A 171 -4.85 21.56 9.27
#